data_AF-A0A9N9SJN9-F1
#
_entry.id   AF-A0A9N9SJN9-F1
#
_cell.length_a   1.000
_cell.length_b   1.000
_cell.length_c   1.000
_cell.angle_alpha   90.00
_cell.angle_beta   90.00
_cell.angle_gamma   90.00
#
_symmetry.space_group_name_H-M   'P 1'
#
loop_
_entity.id
_entity.type
_entity.pdbx_description
1 polymer ?
#
loop_
_entity_poly.entity_id
_entity_poly.type
_entity_poly.pdbx_seq_one_letter_code
_entity_poly.pdbx_strand_id
1 'polypeptide(L)'
;MSVGNPVDGSVFSAEVTVRETQSRRTFTLSALALIEIARQTFSEMLTDDPQLSKAMLPEYFDYYATALLWLRIINLKQKNSQPLTEEEQDLLVATQTTSFCVPEPLVLQYKQLGNIITMTKQHLYPEFPPPLPVEAITNGGYYGPISLPGENVDNMIHNL
;
A
#
# COMPACT_ATOMS: atom_id res chain seq x y z
N MET A 1 -6.89 -44.45 10.96
CA MET A 1 -5.76 -43.82 11.67
C MET A 1 -6.22 -42.43 12.08
N SER A 2 -6.60 -42.22 13.34
CA SER A 2 -7.02 -40.90 13.81
C SER A 2 -5.80 -40.02 14.02
N VAL A 3 -5.87 -38.79 13.52
CA VAL A 3 -4.84 -37.76 13.69
C VAL A 3 -4.84 -37.38 15.17
N GLY A 4 -3.90 -37.95 15.94
CA GLY A 4 -3.78 -37.71 17.37
C GLY A 4 -3.44 -36.26 17.66
N ASN A 5 -4.18 -35.65 18.57
CA ASN A 5 -3.92 -34.30 19.05
C ASN A 5 -2.56 -34.33 19.80
N PRO A 6 -1.56 -33.51 19.43
CA PRO A 6 -0.22 -33.57 20.04
C PRO A 6 -0.17 -33.25 21.55
N VAL A 7 -1.32 -32.90 22.12
CA VAL A 7 -1.50 -32.56 23.55
C VAL A 7 -1.76 -33.80 24.42
N ASP A 8 -2.24 -34.91 23.84
CA ASP A 8 -2.69 -36.12 24.58
C ASP A 8 -1.58 -36.90 25.29
N GLY A 9 -0.32 -36.46 25.20
CA GLY A 9 0.83 -37.05 25.90
C GLY A 9 1.70 -36.06 26.68
N SER A 10 1.30 -34.79 26.78
CA SER A 10 2.10 -33.76 27.43
C SER A 10 1.81 -33.67 28.94
N VAL A 11 2.87 -33.64 29.76
CA VAL A 11 2.82 -33.43 31.22
C VAL A 11 2.18 -32.09 31.58
N PHE A 12 2.18 -31.13 30.65
CA PHE A 12 1.55 -29.81 30.82
C PHE A 12 0.08 -29.76 30.36
N SER A 13 -0.53 -30.89 29.96
CA SER A 13 -1.91 -30.93 29.44
C SER A 13 -2.95 -30.35 30.40
N ALA A 14 -2.73 -30.45 31.71
CA ALA A 14 -3.63 -29.93 32.74
C ALA A 14 -3.67 -28.39 32.84
N GLU A 15 -2.67 -27.69 32.30
CA GLU A 15 -2.56 -26.21 32.33
C GLU A 15 -2.70 -25.58 30.94
N VAL A 16 -3.05 -26.36 29.91
CA VAL A 16 -3.29 -25.81 28.57
C VAL A 16 -4.66 -25.16 28.54
N THR A 17 -4.70 -23.83 28.74
CA THR A 17 -5.88 -23.05 28.36
C THR A 17 -5.92 -22.91 26.84
N VAL A 18 -6.75 -23.71 26.18
CA VAL A 18 -7.06 -23.54 24.76
C VAL A 18 -7.85 -22.24 24.63
N ARG A 19 -7.20 -21.18 24.12
CA ARG A 19 -7.88 -19.97 23.69
C ARG A 19 -8.17 -20.08 22.20
N GLU A 20 -9.34 -19.59 21.80
CA GLU A 20 -9.68 -19.49 20.39
C GLU A 20 -8.68 -18.57 19.70
N THR A 21 -7.85 -19.14 18.83
CA THR A 21 -6.94 -18.36 17.98
C THR A 21 -7.80 -17.65 16.94
N GLN A 22 -8.10 -16.36 17.13
CA GLN A 22 -8.65 -15.56 16.04
C GLN A 22 -7.61 -15.53 14.92
N SER A 23 -7.87 -16.27 13.84
CA SER A 23 -7.02 -16.22 12.65
C SER A 23 -7.07 -14.79 12.08
N ARG A 24 -5.91 -14.14 12.03
CA ARG A 24 -5.76 -12.81 11.46
C ARG A 24 -6.10 -12.90 9.98
N ARG A 25 -7.26 -12.36 9.58
CA ARG A 25 -7.69 -12.33 8.18
C ARG A 25 -7.09 -11.10 7.51
N THR A 26 -6.23 -11.34 6.53
CA THR A 26 -5.61 -10.29 5.73
C THR A 26 -6.33 -10.11 4.40
N PHE A 27 -6.20 -8.92 3.81
CA PHE A 27 -6.71 -8.63 2.48
C PHE A 27 -5.81 -7.61 1.77
N THR A 28 -5.84 -7.64 0.45
CA THR A 28 -5.11 -6.70 -0.41
C THR A 28 -5.98 -5.47 -0.66
N LEU A 29 -5.51 -4.30 -0.24
CA LEU A 29 -6.17 -3.03 -0.55
C LEU A 29 -5.93 -2.63 -2.01
N SER A 30 -6.94 -2.07 -2.65
CA SER A 30 -6.83 -1.42 -3.96
C SER A 30 -6.96 0.10 -3.81
N ALA A 31 -6.07 0.85 -4.46
CA ALA A 31 -6.07 2.32 -4.48
C ALA A 31 -6.28 2.88 -5.90
N LEU A 32 -7.03 2.15 -6.73
CA LEU A 32 -7.24 2.47 -8.15
C LEU A 32 -7.82 3.88 -8.36
N ALA A 33 -8.73 4.31 -7.49
CA ALA A 33 -9.39 5.62 -7.57
C ALA A 33 -8.48 6.80 -7.19
N LEU A 34 -7.29 6.57 -6.63
CA LEU A 34 -6.45 7.66 -6.12
C LEU A 34 -6.02 8.63 -7.22
N ILE A 35 -5.64 8.11 -8.39
CA ILE A 35 -5.18 8.94 -9.51
C ILE A 35 -6.34 9.75 -10.10
N GLU A 36 -7.53 9.17 -10.21
CA GLU A 36 -8.71 9.89 -10.70
C GLU A 36 -9.08 11.03 -9.76
N ILE A 37 -9.07 10.79 -8.44
CA ILE A 37 -9.35 11.80 -7.43
C ILE A 37 -8.26 12.88 -7.43
N ALA A 38 -6.98 12.51 -7.57
CA ALA A 38 -5.88 13.46 -7.65
C ALA A 38 -6.05 14.41 -8.85
N ARG A 39 -6.39 13.88 -10.03
CA ARG A 39 -6.62 14.68 -11.24
C ARG A 39 -7.85 15.58 -11.14
N GLN A 40 -8.93 15.11 -10.53
CA GLN A 40 -10.10 15.94 -10.26
C GLN A 40 -9.76 17.07 -9.30
N THR A 41 -9.05 16.76 -8.21
CA THR A 41 -8.61 17.75 -7.22
C THR A 41 -7.71 18.81 -7.86
N PHE A 42 -6.76 18.39 -8.71
CA PHE A 42 -5.89 19.32 -9.44
C PHE A 42 -6.69 20.21 -10.41
N SER A 43 -7.69 19.66 -11.09
CA SER A 43 -8.57 20.44 -11.99
C SER A 43 -9.36 21.50 -11.22
N GLU A 44 -9.88 21.18 -10.03
CA GLU A 44 -10.54 22.16 -9.15
C GLU A 44 -9.54 23.20 -8.61
N MET A 45 -8.31 22.81 -8.26
CA MET A 45 -7.30 23.79 -7.86
C MET A 45 -6.92 24.76 -8.99
N LEU A 46 -6.98 24.30 -10.25
CA LEU A 46 -6.74 25.13 -11.42
C LEU A 46 -7.87 26.14 -11.69
N THR A 47 -9.12 25.84 -11.30
CA THR A 47 -10.21 26.80 -11.42
C THR A 47 -10.07 27.94 -10.41
N ASP A 48 -9.53 27.64 -9.22
CA ASP A 48 -9.22 28.62 -8.18
C ASP A 48 -7.98 29.47 -8.50
N ASP A 49 -6.88 28.84 -8.97
CA ASP A 49 -5.64 29.53 -9.37
C ASP A 49 -5.11 29.03 -10.74
N PRO A 50 -5.30 29.81 -11.82
CA PRO A 50 -4.82 29.42 -13.15
C PRO A 50 -3.28 29.52 -13.27
N GLN A 51 -2.59 30.23 -12.37
CA GLN A 51 -1.13 30.31 -12.38
C GLN A 51 -0.47 29.00 -11.94
N LEU A 52 -1.19 28.13 -11.22
CA LEU A 52 -0.71 26.83 -10.77
C LEU A 52 -0.23 25.95 -11.93
N SER A 53 -0.88 26.02 -13.08
CA SER A 53 -0.48 25.30 -14.30
C SER A 53 0.94 25.61 -14.80
N LYS A 54 1.47 26.79 -14.45
CA LYS A 54 2.84 27.19 -14.80
C LYS A 54 3.87 26.72 -13.77
N ALA A 55 3.44 26.46 -12.54
CA ALA A 55 4.30 26.06 -11.44
C ALA A 55 4.37 24.53 -11.30
N MET A 56 3.29 23.82 -11.58
CA MET A 56 3.18 22.38 -11.37
C MET A 56 2.41 21.70 -12.52
N LEU A 57 2.98 20.62 -13.04
CA LEU A 57 2.32 19.68 -13.96
C LEU A 57 1.44 18.69 -13.17
N PRO A 58 0.33 18.20 -13.77
CA PRO A 58 -0.58 17.27 -13.10
C PRO A 58 0.12 15.96 -12.69
N GLU A 59 1.12 15.50 -13.44
CA GLU A 59 1.90 14.29 -13.12
C GLU A 59 2.69 14.43 -11.81
N TYR A 60 3.15 15.64 -11.49
CA TYR A 60 3.81 15.89 -10.20
C TYR A 60 2.82 15.79 -9.04
N PHE A 61 1.57 16.19 -9.27
CA PHE A 61 0.52 16.06 -8.27
C PHE A 61 0.12 14.58 -8.08
N ASP A 62 0.04 13.81 -9.16
CA ASP A 62 -0.14 12.35 -9.11
C ASP A 62 1.01 11.67 -8.33
N TYR A 63 2.26 12.09 -8.58
CA TYR A 63 3.43 11.60 -7.83
C TYR A 63 3.37 11.96 -6.34
N TYR A 64 2.98 13.20 -6.01
CA TYR A 64 2.78 13.61 -4.62
C TYR A 64 1.68 12.79 -3.93
N ALA A 65 0.56 12.57 -4.61
CA ALA A 65 -0.55 11.78 -4.08
C ALA A 65 -0.14 10.32 -3.84
N THR A 66 0.66 9.74 -4.72
CA THR A 66 1.23 8.41 -4.51
C THR A 66 2.24 8.40 -3.37
N ALA A 67 3.17 9.36 -3.26
CA ALA A 67 4.09 9.41 -2.11
C ALA A 67 3.35 9.45 -0.76
N LEU A 68 2.28 10.24 -0.65
CA LEU A 68 1.43 10.30 0.54
C LEU A 68 0.69 8.97 0.83
N LEU A 69 0.27 8.26 -0.21
CA LEU A 69 -0.30 6.91 -0.06
C LEU A 69 0.71 5.98 0.60
N TRP A 70 1.97 6.05 0.22
CA TRP A 70 3.03 5.19 0.74
C TRP A 70 3.32 5.50 2.21
N LEU A 71 3.37 6.79 2.57
CA LEU A 71 3.46 7.21 3.98
C LEU A 71 2.26 6.70 4.78
N ARG A 72 1.06 6.70 4.20
CA ARG A 72 -0.14 6.14 4.84
C ARG A 72 -0.02 4.63 5.04
N ILE A 73 0.48 3.90 4.05
CA ILE A 73 0.71 2.44 4.13
C ILE A 73 1.70 2.12 5.25
N ILE A 74 2.83 2.81 5.32
CA ILE A 74 3.85 2.64 6.38
C ILE A 74 3.23 2.87 7.77
N ASN A 75 2.43 3.94 7.92
CA ASN A 75 1.68 4.19 9.16
C ASN A 75 0.70 3.07 9.51
N LEU A 76 0.04 2.45 8.53
CA LEU A 76 -0.84 1.31 8.75
C LEU A 76 -0.05 0.06 9.15
N LYS A 77 1.11 -0.20 8.52
CA LYS A 77 2.02 -1.29 8.90
C LYS A 77 2.43 -1.16 10.38
N GLN A 78 2.82 0.04 10.80
CA GLN A 78 3.17 0.31 12.20
C GLN A 78 1.99 0.05 13.15
N LYS A 79 0.79 0.57 12.83
CA LYS A 79 -0.41 0.36 13.66
C LYS A 79 -0.83 -1.10 13.76
N ASN A 80 -0.56 -1.87 12.72
CA ASN A 80 -0.90 -3.28 12.61
C ASN A 80 0.22 -4.21 13.05
N SER A 81 1.30 -3.69 13.63
CA SER A 81 2.49 -4.44 14.06
C SER A 81 3.03 -5.38 12.97
N GLN A 82 3.04 -4.90 11.72
CA GLN A 82 3.63 -5.61 10.58
C GLN A 82 5.14 -5.32 10.50
N PRO A 83 5.94 -6.24 9.92
CA PRO A 83 7.37 -6.03 9.77
C PRO A 83 7.64 -4.80 8.90
N LEU A 84 8.45 -3.89 9.43
CA LEU A 84 8.94 -2.70 8.75
C LEU A 84 10.40 -2.89 8.34
N THR A 85 10.79 -2.38 7.17
CA THR A 85 12.19 -2.29 6.78
C THR A 85 12.87 -1.09 7.45
N GLU A 86 14.20 -1.06 7.47
CA GLU A 86 14.97 0.07 8.04
C GLU A 86 14.63 1.39 7.34
N GLU A 87 14.52 1.38 6.01
CA GLU A 87 14.12 2.54 5.21
C GLU A 87 12.71 3.05 5.56
N GLU A 88 11.75 2.14 5.80
CA GLU A 88 10.40 2.51 6.21
C GLU A 88 10.39 3.11 7.63
N GLN A 89 11.27 2.64 8.52
CA GLN A 89 11.42 3.16 9.87
C GLN A 89 11.92 4.61 9.84
N ASP A 90 12.92 4.91 9.00
CA ASP A 90 13.47 6.26 8.82
C ASP A 90 12.41 7.22 8.26
N LEU A 91 11.67 6.78 7.24
CA LEU A 91 10.55 7.55 6.68
C LEU A 91 9.46 7.83 7.72
N LEU A 92 9.19 6.86 8.60
CA LEU A 92 8.20 7.02 9.65
C LEU A 92 8.62 8.11 10.65
N VAL A 93 9.89 8.14 11.04
CA VAL A 93 10.46 9.19 11.92
C VAL A 93 10.39 10.56 11.22
N ALA A 94 10.79 10.63 9.95
CA ALA A 94 10.71 11.87 9.18
C ALA A 94 9.27 12.42 9.11
N THR A 95 8.29 11.54 8.90
CA THR A 95 6.86 11.89 8.82
C THR A 95 6.32 12.44 10.14
N GLN A 96 6.86 12.03 11.30
CA GLN A 96 6.44 12.57 12.60
C GLN A 96 6.93 14.00 12.85
N THR A 97 8.02 14.41 12.21
CA THR A 97 8.61 15.74 12.36
C THR A 97 8.08 16.77 11.36
N THR A 98 7.48 16.31 10.27
CA THR A 98 7.09 17.14 9.13
C THR A 98 5.57 17.25 9.00
N SER A 99 5.07 18.48 8.81
CA SER A 99 3.66 18.71 8.52
C SER A 99 3.43 18.80 7.02
N PHE A 100 2.54 17.97 6.49
CA PHE A 100 2.16 17.98 5.08
C PHE A 100 0.84 18.73 4.89
N CYS A 101 0.81 19.65 3.93
CA CYS A 101 -0.44 20.23 3.44
C CYS A 101 -1.01 19.31 2.37
N VAL A 102 -2.15 18.70 2.65
CA VAL A 102 -2.82 17.77 1.75
C VAL A 102 -4.25 18.25 1.49
N PRO A 103 -4.69 18.39 0.23
CA PRO A 103 -6.06 18.72 -0.10
C PRO A 103 -7.06 17.73 0.51
N GLU A 104 -8.20 18.25 0.97
CA GLU A 104 -9.22 17.47 1.66
C GLU A 104 -9.69 16.21 0.89
N PRO A 105 -9.93 16.25 -0.44
CA PRO A 105 -10.37 15.06 -1.17
C PRO A 105 -9.37 13.90 -1.09
N LEU A 106 -8.07 14.19 -1.16
CA LEU A 106 -7.02 13.20 -1.00
C LEU A 106 -6.98 12.66 0.44
N VAL A 107 -7.12 13.54 1.44
CA VAL A 107 -7.19 13.12 2.85
C VAL A 107 -8.33 12.14 3.10
N LEU A 108 -9.51 12.40 2.52
CA LEU A 108 -10.66 11.49 2.61
C LEU A 108 -10.34 10.13 1.99
N GLN A 109 -9.72 10.11 0.80
CA GLN A 109 -9.31 8.87 0.15
C GLN A 109 -8.33 8.06 1.00
N TYR A 110 -7.32 8.71 1.59
CA TYR A 110 -6.36 8.01 2.47
C TYR A 110 -6.98 7.50 3.77
N LYS A 111 -8.02 8.16 4.28
CA LYS A 111 -8.75 7.72 5.49
C LYS A 111 -9.56 6.46 5.25
N GLN A 112 -10.05 6.23 4.03
CA GLN A 112 -10.73 4.99 3.66
C GLN A 112 -9.82 3.76 3.76
N LEU A 113 -8.50 3.97 3.60
CA LEU A 113 -7.50 2.93 3.77
C LEU A 113 -7.23 2.71 5.27
N GLY A 114 -7.68 1.55 5.76
CA GLY A 114 -7.55 1.18 7.17
C GLY A 114 -8.10 -0.21 7.48
N ASN A 115 -8.21 -0.51 8.78
CA ASN A 115 -8.74 -1.77 9.26
C ASN A 115 -10.26 -1.78 9.09
N ILE A 116 -10.80 -2.86 8.53
CA ILE A 116 -12.23 -2.99 8.26
C ILE A 116 -12.81 -3.94 9.31
N ILE A 117 -13.92 -3.52 9.93
CA ILE A 117 -14.73 -4.39 10.78
C ILE A 117 -15.98 -4.72 9.98
N THR A 118 -16.14 -5.99 9.63
CA THR A 118 -17.31 -6.45 8.88
C THR A 118 -18.55 -6.49 9.77
N MET A 119 -19.75 -6.57 9.18
CA MET A 119 -21.00 -6.78 9.92
C MET A 119 -20.99 -8.07 10.75
N THR A 120 -20.16 -9.04 10.34
CA THR A 120 -19.91 -10.29 11.09
C THR A 120 -18.91 -10.12 12.24
N LYS A 121 -18.53 -8.89 12.59
CA LYS A 121 -17.54 -8.53 13.62
C LYS A 121 -16.14 -9.12 13.37
N GLN A 122 -15.81 -9.41 12.12
CA GLN A 122 -14.47 -9.88 11.77
C GLN A 122 -13.56 -8.67 11.52
N HIS A 123 -12.37 -8.71 12.10
CA HIS A 123 -11.35 -7.71 11.89
C HIS A 123 -10.49 -8.11 10.68
N LEU A 124 -10.54 -7.29 9.64
CA LEU A 124 -9.72 -7.44 8.44
C LEU A 124 -8.59 -6.43 8.50
N TYR A 125 -7.36 -6.92 8.37
CA TYR A 125 -6.16 -6.09 8.38
C TYR A 125 -5.58 -6.05 6.97
N PRO A 126 -5.28 -4.86 6.43
CA PRO A 126 -4.60 -4.78 5.15
C PRO A 126 -3.18 -5.34 5.27
N GLU A 127 -2.77 -6.13 4.29
CA GLU A 127 -1.40 -6.66 4.18
C GLU A 127 -0.70 -6.04 2.97
N PHE A 128 0.55 -5.65 3.17
CA PHE A 128 1.39 -5.05 2.14
C PHE A 128 2.66 -5.90 2.03
N PRO A 129 2.95 -6.48 0.85
CA PRO A 129 4.16 -7.28 0.68
C PRO A 129 5.40 -6.40 0.85
N PRO A 130 6.39 -6.80 1.67
CA PRO A 130 7.71 -6.19 1.67
C PRO A 130 8.61 -6.81 0.57
N PRO A 131 9.53 -6.04 -0.03
CA PRO A 131 9.69 -4.60 0.09
C PRO A 131 8.58 -3.86 -0.68
N LEU A 132 8.24 -2.66 -0.21
CA LEU A 132 7.48 -1.73 -1.03
C LEU A 132 8.24 -1.52 -2.37
N PRO A 133 7.58 -1.43 -3.54
CA PRO A 133 8.28 -1.36 -4.82
C PRO A 133 9.25 -0.17 -4.92
N VAL A 134 10.55 -0.41 -4.73
CA VAL A 134 11.60 0.64 -4.74
C VAL A 134 12.21 0.82 -6.14
N GLU A 135 11.57 0.33 -7.20
CA GLU A 135 12.10 0.48 -8.56
C GLU A 135 12.19 1.97 -8.91
N ALA A 136 13.41 2.50 -8.84
CA ALA A 136 13.73 3.81 -9.36
C ALA A 136 13.38 3.80 -10.84
N ILE A 137 12.44 4.64 -11.23
CA ILE A 137 12.11 4.89 -12.64
C ILE A 137 13.30 5.65 -13.23
N THR A 138 14.35 4.94 -13.62
CA THR A 138 15.55 5.53 -14.25
C THR A 138 15.24 6.10 -15.63
N ASN A 139 14.15 5.67 -16.27
CA ASN A 139 13.69 6.18 -17.56
C ASN A 139 12.20 6.54 -17.46
N GLY A 140 11.89 7.84 -17.53
CA GLY A 140 10.51 8.31 -17.65
C GLY A 140 9.90 7.81 -18.97
N GLY A 141 8.85 6.99 -18.86
CA GLY A 141 8.04 6.55 -19.99
C GLY A 141 8.47 5.21 -20.60
N TYR A 142 7.47 4.35 -20.77
CA TYR A 142 7.45 3.12 -21.58
C TYR A 142 8.27 1.91 -21.08
N TYR A 143 7.50 0.98 -20.51
CA TYR A 143 7.83 -0.40 -20.18
C TYR A 143 8.93 -0.56 -19.12
N GLY A 144 8.69 -1.46 -18.16
CA GLY A 144 9.76 -1.95 -17.28
C GLY A 144 10.90 -2.57 -18.10
N PRO A 145 11.95 -3.11 -17.47
CA PRO A 145 13.04 -3.74 -18.20
C PRO A 145 12.46 -4.71 -19.23
N ILE A 146 12.70 -4.45 -20.52
CA ILE A 146 12.24 -5.31 -21.61
C ILE A 146 12.95 -6.63 -21.39
N SER A 147 12.28 -7.55 -20.72
CA SER A 147 12.75 -8.93 -20.63
C SER A 147 12.81 -9.43 -22.06
N LEU A 148 13.98 -9.92 -22.47
CA LEU A 148 14.08 -10.69 -23.70
C LEU A 148 12.98 -11.75 -23.65
N PRO A 149 12.21 -11.94 -24.73
CA PRO A 149 11.18 -12.95 -24.73
C PRO A 149 11.77 -14.31 -24.37
N GLY A 150 11.00 -15.16 -23.68
CA GLY A 150 11.40 -16.54 -23.44
C GLY A 150 11.78 -17.24 -24.76
N GLU A 151 12.55 -18.32 -24.67
CA GLU A 151 13.33 -19.00 -25.72
C GLU A 151 12.58 -19.37 -27.03
N ASN A 152 11.29 -19.03 -27.18
CA ASN A 152 10.42 -19.37 -28.32
C ASN A 152 9.46 -18.24 -28.77
N VAL A 153 9.77 -16.95 -28.58
CA VAL A 153 8.93 -15.85 -29.10
C VAL A 153 9.68 -15.05 -30.16
N ASP A 154 9.09 -15.00 -31.36
CA ASP A 154 9.67 -14.39 -32.56
C ASP A 154 9.46 -12.86 -32.57
N ASN A 155 10.54 -12.10 -32.76
CA ASN A 155 10.60 -10.63 -32.61
C ASN A 155 10.37 -9.85 -33.92
N MET A 156 9.95 -10.52 -35.00
CA MET A 156 9.83 -9.90 -36.33
C MET A 156 8.67 -8.87 -36.46
N ILE A 157 7.83 -8.67 -35.44
CA ILE A 157 6.60 -7.85 -35.56
C ILE A 157 6.69 -6.50 -34.82
N HIS A 158 7.78 -6.21 -34.09
CA HIS A 158 7.91 -4.98 -33.30
C HIS A 158 8.89 -3.94 -33.89
N ASN A 159 8.81 -3.70 -35.20
CA ASN A 159 9.46 -2.57 -35.88
C ASN A 159 8.42 -1.69 -36.59
N LEU A 160 7.52 -1.08 -35.83
CA LEU A 160 6.74 0.10 -36.22
C LEU A 160 6.69 1.09 -35.05
#